data_AF-A0A9E5G0X1-F1
#
_entry.id   AF-A0A9E5G0X1-F1
#
_cell.length_a   1.000
_cell.length_b   1.000
_cell.length_c   1.000
_cell.angle_alpha   90.00
_cell.angle_beta   90.00
_cell.angle_gamma   90.00
#
_symmetry.space_group_name_H-M   'P 1'
#
loop_
_entity.id
_entity.type
_entity.pdbx_description
1 polymer ?
#
loop_
_entity_poly.entity_id
_entity_poly.type
_entity_poly.pdbx_seq_one_letter_code
_entity_poly.pdbx_strand_id
1 'polypeptide(L)'
;MVAGQDPERIKSLVEAHLQAQVPPGYTLEIHSHGVNPAIHVRTDSPFVACASRALKRVFGRDAALIGSGGSIPAVGSIQRILGVDSLLVGFGLDDDRVHSPNEKFEVTCLMNGARSHAAMLAEFGAMTT
;
A
#
# COMPACT_ATOMS: atom_id res chain seq x y z
N MET A 1 -9.39 5.88 0.73
CA MET A 1 -9.75 5.93 2.16
C MET A 1 -8.52 6.30 2.96
N VAL A 2 -8.66 7.04 4.06
CA VAL A 2 -7.59 7.26 5.05
C VAL A 2 -7.97 6.66 6.41
N ALA A 3 -7.04 6.63 7.35
CA ALA A 3 -7.27 6.07 8.69
C ALA A 3 -8.50 6.69 9.37
N GLY A 4 -9.30 5.86 10.05
CA GLY A 4 -10.49 6.27 10.80
C GLY A 4 -11.76 6.45 9.97
N GLN A 5 -11.71 6.34 8.64
CA GLN A 5 -12.89 6.39 7.80
C GLN A 5 -13.52 4.99 7.63
N ASP A 6 -14.85 4.92 7.71
CA ASP A 6 -15.64 3.73 7.37
C ASP A 6 -15.99 3.71 5.86
N PRO A 7 -15.46 2.76 5.08
CA PRO A 7 -15.69 2.69 3.64
C PRO A 7 -17.16 2.49 3.25
N GLU A 8 -17.93 1.74 4.04
CA GLU A 8 -19.36 1.51 3.76
C GLU A 8 -20.16 2.79 3.96
N ARG A 9 -19.90 3.50 5.06
CA ARG A 9 -20.50 4.82 5.31
C ARG A 9 -20.18 5.81 4.19
N ILE A 10 -18.92 5.87 3.75
CA ILE A 10 -18.52 6.78 2.67
C ILE A 10 -19.23 6.42 1.37
N LYS A 11 -19.30 5.13 1.01
CA LYS A 11 -20.06 4.66 -0.15
C LYS A 11 -21.53 5.09 -0.07
N SER A 12 -22.21 4.84 1.04
CA SER A 12 -23.62 5.23 1.21
C SER A 12 -23.83 6.74 1.07
N LEU A 13 -22.92 7.56 1.59
CA LEU A 13 -23.00 9.03 1.45
C LEU A 13 -22.83 9.48 0.00
N VAL A 14 -21.91 8.88 -0.75
CA VAL A 14 -21.71 9.17 -2.17
C VAL A 14 -22.93 8.73 -2.98
N GLU A 15 -23.44 7.52 -2.75
CA GLU A 15 -24.62 7.00 -3.45
C GLU A 15 -25.85 7.88 -3.19
N ALA A 16 -26.10 8.27 -1.93
CA ALA A 16 -27.19 9.17 -1.58
C ALA A 16 -27.05 10.55 -2.25
N HIS A 17 -25.83 11.10 -2.30
CA HIS A 17 -25.58 12.37 -2.98
C HIS A 17 -25.90 12.27 -4.48
N LEU A 18 -25.38 11.25 -5.15
CA LEU A 18 -25.60 11.07 -6.59
C LEU A 18 -27.07 10.85 -6.94
N GLN A 19 -27.79 10.03 -6.15
CA GLN A 19 -29.23 9.82 -6.32
C GLN A 19 -30.03 11.12 -6.17
N ALA A 20 -29.65 11.99 -5.23
CA ALA A 20 -30.31 13.28 -5.05
C ALA A 20 -30.07 14.27 -6.21
N GLN A 21 -29.07 14.03 -7.07
CA GLN A 21 -28.77 14.88 -8.23
C GLN A 21 -29.44 14.39 -9.52
N VAL A 22 -30.17 13.27 -9.52
CA VAL A 22 -30.78 12.72 -10.74
C VAL A 22 -31.95 13.59 -11.20
N PRO A 23 -31.91 14.16 -12.43
CA PRO A 23 -33.01 14.97 -12.93
C PRO A 23 -34.26 14.13 -13.25
N PRO A 24 -35.46 14.73 -13.25
CA PRO A 24 -36.68 14.05 -13.69
C PRO A 24 -36.53 13.44 -15.09
N GLY A 25 -36.99 12.19 -15.26
CA GLY A 25 -36.92 11.46 -16.53
C GLY A 25 -35.64 10.64 -16.74
N TYR A 26 -34.72 10.64 -15.79
CA TYR A 26 -33.49 9.84 -15.81
C TYR A 26 -33.46 8.81 -14.67
N THR A 27 -32.69 7.74 -14.87
CA THR A 27 -32.42 6.70 -13.86
C THR A 27 -30.92 6.56 -13.66
N LEU A 28 -30.50 6.37 -12.41
CA LEU A 28 -29.12 6.09 -12.04
C LEU A 28 -29.03 4.74 -11.33
N GLU A 29 -28.25 3.82 -11.91
CA GLU A 29 -27.86 2.56 -11.30
C GLU A 29 -26.39 2.62 -10.90
N ILE A 30 -26.08 2.24 -9.66
CA ILE A 30 -24.72 2.26 -9.12
C ILE A 30 -24.31 0.83 -8.76
N HIS A 31 -23.26 0.33 -9.41
CA HIS A 31 -22.67 -0.97 -9.13
C HIS A 31 -21.32 -0.78 -8.44
N SER A 32 -21.22 -1.20 -7.17
CA SER A 32 -19.98 -1.18 -6.42
C SER A 32 -19.31 -2.55 -6.42
N HIS A 33 -18.00 -2.57 -6.65
CA HIS A 33 -17.19 -3.80 -6.73
C HIS A 33 -16.36 -4.03 -5.46
N GLY A 34 -16.71 -3.34 -4.36
CA GLY A 34 -16.09 -3.50 -3.05
C GLY A 34 -15.59 -2.18 -2.45
N VAL A 35 -15.48 -2.16 -1.14
CA VAL A 35 -14.92 -1.04 -0.36
C VAL A 35 -13.95 -1.59 0.67
N ASN A 36 -12.84 -0.90 0.88
CA ASN A 36 -11.77 -1.39 1.75
C ASN A 36 -11.29 -0.29 2.70
N PRO A 37 -11.02 -0.60 3.98
CA PRO A 37 -10.47 0.37 4.91
C PRO A 37 -9.02 0.72 4.53
N ALA A 38 -8.55 1.86 5.04
CA ALA A 38 -7.12 2.17 5.01
C ALA A 38 -6.35 1.18 5.89
N ILE A 39 -5.10 0.93 5.53
CA ILE A 39 -4.20 0.03 6.25
C ILE A 39 -3.10 0.85 6.89
N HIS A 40 -2.69 0.46 8.09
CA HIS A 40 -1.58 1.05 8.80
C HIS A 40 -0.66 -0.04 9.33
N VAL A 41 0.62 0.05 8.96
CA VAL A 41 1.68 -0.82 9.49
C VAL A 41 2.38 -0.03 10.60
N ARG A 42 2.53 -0.66 11.76
CA ARG A 42 3.22 -0.05 12.89
C ARG A 42 4.68 0.25 12.56
N THR A 43 5.06 1.52 12.60
CA THR A 43 6.44 1.97 12.30
C THR A 43 7.46 1.57 13.36
N ASP A 44 7.00 1.25 14.57
CA ASP A 44 7.83 0.77 15.68
C ASP A 44 8.00 -0.76 15.69
N SER A 45 7.55 -1.45 14.64
CA SER A 45 7.72 -2.90 14.50
C SER A 45 9.20 -3.29 14.34
N PRO A 46 9.66 -4.39 14.99
CA PRO A 46 11.02 -4.88 14.81
C PRO A 46 11.32 -5.26 13.35
N PHE A 47 10.30 -5.66 12.57
CA PHE A 47 10.44 -5.95 11.14
C PHE A 47 10.74 -4.69 10.32
N VAL A 48 10.13 -3.55 10.66
CA VAL A 48 10.44 -2.24 10.03
C VAL A 48 11.88 -1.83 10.32
N ALA A 49 12.34 -2.02 11.56
CA ALA A 49 13.72 -1.73 11.94
C ALA A 49 14.72 -2.62 11.16
N CYS A 50 14.44 -3.91 11.01
CA CYS A 50 15.27 -4.84 10.24
C CYS A 50 15.33 -4.46 8.76
N ALA A 51 14.18 -4.17 8.16
CA ALA A 51 14.12 -3.73 6.76
C ALA A 51 14.87 -2.41 6.55
N SER A 52 14.74 -1.47 7.47
CA SER A 52 15.46 -0.19 7.41
C SER A 52 16.98 -0.38 7.42
N ARG A 53 17.51 -1.29 8.26
CA ARG A 53 18.95 -1.64 8.25
C ARG A 53 19.37 -2.31 6.95
N ALA A 54 18.58 -3.24 6.44
CA ALA A 54 18.84 -3.92 5.17
C ALA A 54 18.92 -2.91 4.01
N LEU A 55 17.93 -2.00 3.92
CA LEU A 55 17.90 -0.96 2.90
C LEU A 55 19.07 0.01 3.05
N LYS A 56 19.42 0.44 4.26
CA LYS A 56 20.60 1.29 4.50
C LYS A 56 21.89 0.63 4.01
N ARG A 57 22.05 -0.68 4.18
CA ARG A 57 23.20 -1.42 3.67
C ARG A 57 23.28 -1.40 2.15
N VAL A 58 22.14 -1.51 1.45
CA VAL A 58 22.09 -1.54 -0.02
C VAL A 58 22.24 -0.14 -0.63
N PHE A 59 21.60 0.87 -0.04
CA PHE A 59 21.50 2.22 -0.61
C PHE A 59 22.44 3.25 0.03
N GLY A 60 23.11 2.94 1.13
CA GLY A 60 24.04 3.84 1.83
C GLY A 60 23.38 5.00 2.58
N ARG A 61 22.04 5.02 2.67
CA ARG A 61 21.25 6.07 3.34
C ARG A 61 20.02 5.48 4.03
N ASP A 62 19.47 6.21 4.99
CA ASP A 62 18.26 5.77 5.69
C ASP A 62 17.05 5.73 4.76
N ALA A 63 16.24 4.67 4.89
CA ALA A 63 15.00 4.53 4.15
C ALA A 63 13.93 5.47 4.74
N ALA A 64 13.16 6.11 3.86
CA ALA A 64 12.01 6.91 4.29
C ALA A 64 10.83 6.00 4.66
N LEU A 65 10.16 6.32 5.77
CA LEU A 65 8.86 5.75 6.10
C LEU A 65 7.78 6.68 5.54
N ILE A 66 6.93 6.15 4.66
CA ILE A 66 5.94 6.95 3.93
C ILE A 66 4.56 6.33 4.01
N GLY A 67 3.53 7.17 3.91
CA GLY A 67 2.20 6.74 3.49
C GLY A 67 2.10 6.76 1.96
N SER A 68 1.22 5.92 1.40
CA SER A 68 0.93 5.90 -0.04
C SER A 68 -0.57 6.04 -0.28
N GLY A 69 -0.95 6.75 -1.35
CA GLY A 69 -2.35 6.86 -1.80
C GLY A 69 -2.83 5.64 -2.59
N GLY A 70 -1.93 4.73 -2.96
CA GLY A 70 -2.28 3.48 -3.64
C GLY A 70 -3.08 2.53 -2.75
N SER A 71 -3.67 1.49 -3.35
CA SER A 71 -4.49 0.52 -2.63
C SER A 71 -4.10 -0.91 -2.99
N ILE A 72 -3.81 -1.72 -1.97
CA ILE A 72 -3.56 -3.17 -2.09
C ILE A 72 -4.47 -3.89 -1.08
N PRO A 73 -5.75 -4.17 -1.42
CA PRO A 73 -6.74 -4.74 -0.49
C PRO A 73 -6.33 -6.08 0.16
N ALA A 74 -5.49 -6.85 -0.53
CA ALA A 74 -4.97 -8.11 -0.03
C ALA A 74 -4.20 -7.95 1.30
N VAL A 75 -3.50 -6.83 1.49
CA VAL A 75 -2.75 -6.56 2.74
C VAL A 75 -3.69 -6.48 3.94
N GLY A 76 -4.81 -5.77 3.82
CA GLY A 76 -5.81 -5.68 4.88
C GLY A 76 -6.48 -7.02 5.14
N SER A 77 -6.61 -7.85 4.10
CA SER A 77 -7.12 -9.22 4.24
C SER A 77 -6.14 -10.13 4.98
N ILE A 78 -4.84 -10.04 4.69
CA ILE A 78 -3.79 -10.78 5.43
C ILE A 78 -3.86 -10.43 6.91
N GLN A 79 -3.90 -9.13 7.26
CA GLN A 79 -3.96 -8.71 8.65
C GLN A 79 -5.23 -9.21 9.36
N ARG A 80 -6.40 -9.06 8.73
CA ARG A 80 -7.68 -9.49 9.32
C ARG A 80 -7.81 -11.01 9.46
N ILE A 81 -7.33 -11.78 8.48
CA ILE A 81 -7.51 -13.23 8.43
C ILE A 81 -6.43 -13.94 9.24
N LEU A 82 -5.17 -13.51 9.10
CA LEU A 82 -4.01 -14.20 9.67
C LEU A 82 -3.46 -13.50 10.94
N GLY A 83 -3.89 -12.27 11.22
CA GLY A 83 -3.42 -11.53 12.40
C GLY A 83 -1.99 -11.01 12.30
N VAL A 84 -1.41 -10.97 11.09
CA VAL A 84 -0.02 -10.54 10.86
C VAL A 84 0.05 -9.28 10.02
N ASP A 85 1.00 -8.40 10.33
CA ASP A 85 1.28 -7.22 9.53
C ASP A 85 1.99 -7.62 8.22
N SER A 86 1.74 -6.87 7.15
CA SER A 86 2.52 -6.97 5.91
C SER A 86 3.42 -5.76 5.75
N LEU A 87 4.73 -5.98 5.68
CA LEU A 87 5.66 -4.91 5.37
C LEU A 87 5.63 -4.57 3.88
N LEU A 88 5.41 -3.31 3.55
CA LEU A 88 5.40 -2.81 2.18
C LEU A 88 6.70 -2.07 1.90
N VAL A 89 7.49 -2.58 0.94
CA VAL A 89 8.78 -2.00 0.55
C VAL A 89 8.77 -1.72 -0.94
N GLY A 90 8.84 -0.45 -1.31
CA GLY A 90 8.80 0.01 -2.70
C GLY A 90 10.19 0.34 -3.24
N PHE A 91 10.39 0.07 -4.53
CA PHE A 91 11.63 0.39 -5.26
C PHE A 91 11.38 1.21 -6.53
N GLY A 92 10.10 1.47 -6.85
CA GLY A 92 9.73 2.30 -7.98
C GLY A 92 10.01 3.78 -7.71
N LEU A 93 10.09 4.54 -8.79
CA LEU A 93 10.25 5.98 -8.78
C LEU A 93 8.94 6.66 -9.19
N ASP A 94 8.79 7.93 -8.82
CA ASP A 94 7.59 8.72 -9.12
C ASP A 94 7.34 8.85 -10.64
N ASP A 95 8.39 8.71 -11.46
CA ASP A 95 8.33 8.78 -12.92
C ASP A 95 8.09 7.42 -13.60
N ASP A 96 7.89 6.34 -12.84
CA ASP A 96 7.61 5.00 -13.40
C ASP A 96 6.22 4.94 -14.06
N ARG A 97 5.34 5.90 -13.81
CA ARG A 97 4.03 6.07 -14.51
C ARG A 97 3.13 4.84 -14.44
N VAL A 98 3.05 4.21 -13.28
CA VAL A 98 2.14 3.08 -13.04
C VAL A 98 0.72 3.41 -13.52
N HIS A 99 0.15 2.57 -14.39
CA HIS A 99 -1.16 2.76 -15.03
C HIS A 99 -1.24 3.87 -16.10
N SER A 100 -0.12 4.31 -16.67
CA SER A 100 -0.07 5.34 -17.70
C SER A 100 0.81 4.92 -18.88
N PRO A 101 0.62 5.49 -20.10
CA PRO A 101 1.52 5.25 -21.21
C PRO A 101 2.99 5.52 -20.87
N ASN A 102 3.87 4.71 -21.45
CA ASN A 102 5.31 4.68 -21.17
C ASN A 102 5.62 4.39 -19.70
N GLU A 103 4.80 3.53 -19.06
CA GLU A 103 5.15 2.88 -17.79
C GLU A 103 6.51 2.20 -17.93
N LYS A 104 7.42 2.47 -16.99
CA LYS A 104 8.78 1.93 -16.99
C LYS A 104 9.17 1.52 -15.58
N PHE A 105 10.22 0.70 -15.52
CA PHE A 105 10.88 0.37 -14.28
C PHE A 105 12.38 0.30 -14.54
N GLU A 106 13.18 0.99 -13.74
CA GLU A 106 14.61 1.04 -13.98
C GLU A 106 15.29 -0.28 -13.64
N VAL A 107 16.23 -0.71 -14.49
CA VAL A 107 17.06 -1.89 -14.22
C VAL A 107 17.81 -1.71 -12.89
N THR A 108 18.26 -0.50 -12.57
CA THR A 108 18.90 -0.20 -11.28
C THR A 108 17.95 -0.44 -10.11
N CYS A 109 16.69 -0.01 -10.21
CA CYS A 109 15.65 -0.28 -9.21
C CYS A 109 15.37 -1.77 -9.08
N LEU A 110 15.32 -2.51 -10.18
CA LEU A 110 15.16 -3.98 -10.17
C LEU A 110 16.31 -4.68 -9.44
N MET A 111 17.55 -4.34 -9.79
CA MET A 111 18.73 -4.96 -9.21
C MET A 111 18.89 -4.61 -7.72
N ASN A 112 18.64 -3.35 -7.36
CA ASN A 112 18.67 -2.93 -5.95
C ASN A 112 17.49 -3.51 -5.16
N GLY A 113 16.32 -3.65 -5.77
CA GLY A 113 15.17 -4.33 -5.19
C GLY A 113 15.48 -5.79 -4.86
N ALA A 114 16.09 -6.53 -5.79
CA ALA A 114 16.52 -7.92 -5.55
C ALA A 114 17.55 -8.02 -4.41
N ARG A 115 18.58 -7.15 -4.42
CA ARG A 115 19.58 -7.07 -3.33
C ARG A 115 18.94 -6.75 -1.98
N SER A 116 17.97 -5.84 -1.98
CA SER A 116 17.25 -5.44 -0.78
C SER A 116 16.42 -6.58 -0.20
N HIS A 117 15.72 -7.36 -1.04
CA HIS A 117 15.00 -8.54 -0.57
C HIS A 117 15.94 -9.57 0.06
N ALA A 118 17.08 -9.86 -0.57
CA ALA A 118 18.08 -10.76 0.00
C ALA A 118 18.63 -10.23 1.35
N ALA A 119 18.94 -8.94 1.43
CA ALA A 119 19.40 -8.31 2.66
C ALA A 119 18.33 -8.31 3.77
N MET A 120 17.06 -8.08 3.43
CA MET A 120 15.95 -8.15 4.38
C MET A 120 15.77 -9.56 4.93
N LEU A 121 15.80 -10.59 4.07
CA LEU A 121 15.72 -11.99 4.51
C LEU A 121 16.87 -12.34 5.47
N ALA A 122 18.09 -11.85 5.21
CA ALA A 122 19.22 -12.05 6.10
C ALA A 122 19.03 -11.36 7.46
N GLU A 123 18.55 -10.09 7.49
CA GLU A 123 18.24 -9.39 8.74
C GLU A 123 17.11 -10.08 9.51
N PHE A 124 16.06 -10.55 8.82
CA PHE A 124 14.95 -11.28 9.46
C PHE A 124 15.41 -12.62 10.03
N GLY A 125 16.25 -13.37 9.31
CA GLY A 125 16.79 -14.65 9.80
C GLY A 125 17.74 -14.50 10.99
N ALA A 126 18.33 -13.32 11.16
CA ALA A 126 19.18 -13.00 12.31
C ALA A 126 18.40 -12.45 13.53
N MET A 127 17.08 -12.23 13.40
CA MET A 127 16.25 -11.81 14.52
C MET A 127 16.22 -12.92 15.56
N THR A 128 16.72 -12.63 16.76
CA THR A 128 16.57 -13.54 17.90
C THR A 128 15.15 -13.39 18.43
N THR A 129 14.43 -14.51 18.57
CA THR A 129 13.10 -14.58 19.21
C THR A 129 13.14 -14.24 20.69
#